data_AF-J1IRV4-F1
#
_entry.id   AF-J1IRV4-F1
#
_cell.length_a   1.000
_cell.length_b   1.000
_cell.length_c   1.000
_cell.angle_alpha   90.00
_cell.angle_beta   90.00
_cell.angle_gamma   90.00
#
_symmetry.space_group_name_H-M   'P 1'
#
loop_
_entity.id
_entity.type
_entity.pdbx_description
1 polymer ?
#
loop_
_entity_poly.entity_id
_entity_poly.type
_entity_poly.pdbx_seq_one_letter_code
_entity_poly.pdbx_strand_id
1 'polypeptide(L)' 'MKKIILLCMALLFVVGCEKTYSVEDFKKDAKLREEWGKKCFLGFSVKESKNCQNLLQADNEMFYSPKSDSTDRGHAF' A
#
# COMPACT_ATOMS: atom_id res chain seq x y z
N MET A 1 26.33 -32.47 0.51
CA MET A 1 26.37 -31.21 1.32
C MET A 1 25.77 -29.98 0.63
N LYS A 2 25.70 -29.92 -0.71
CA LYS A 2 25.14 -28.78 -1.47
C LYS A 2 23.62 -28.56 -1.31
N LYS A 3 22.85 -29.63 -1.03
CA LYS A 3 21.38 -29.61 -0.97
C LYS A 3 20.81 -28.86 0.26
N ILE A 4 21.52 -28.89 1.39
CA ILE A 4 21.09 -28.20 2.63
C ILE A 4 21.21 -26.67 2.46
N ILE A 5 22.23 -26.19 1.72
CA ILE A 5 22.45 -24.76 1.46
C ILE A 5 21.32 -24.15 0.62
N LEU A 6 20.83 -24.88 -0.39
CA LEU A 6 19.74 -24.40 -1.26
C LEU A 6 18.41 -24.23 -0.51
N LEU A 7 18.13 -25.12 0.45
CA LEU A 7 16.93 -25.05 1.29
C LEU A 7 16.98 -23.87 2.27
N CYS A 8 18.16 -23.56 2.85
CA CYS A 8 18.31 -22.43 3.74
C CYS A 8 18.16 -21.08 3.03
N MET A 9 18.64 -20.94 1.79
CA MET A 9 18.43 -19.71 1.02
C MET A 9 16.93 -19.52 0.71
N ALA A 10 16.22 -20.58 0.31
CA ALA A 10 14.78 -20.52 0.07
C ALA A 10 13.98 -20.12 1.32
N LEU A 11 14.37 -20.57 2.51
CA LEU A 11 13.72 -20.19 3.78
C LEU A 11 14.03 -18.76 4.21
N LEU A 12 15.24 -18.24 3.96
CA LEU A 12 15.61 -16.85 4.25
C LEU A 12 14.83 -15.85 3.38
N PHE A 13 14.44 -16.23 2.16
CA PHE A 13 13.55 -15.40 1.34
C PHE A 13 12.13 -15.28 1.91
N VAL A 14 11.65 -16.26 2.67
CA VAL A 14 10.26 -16.27 3.18
C VAL A 14 10.07 -15.33 4.38
N VAL A 15 11.13 -15.04 5.15
CA VAL A 15 11.06 -14.13 6.31
C VAL A 15 11.11 -12.64 5.91
N GLY A 16 11.28 -12.33 4.62
CA GLY A 16 11.36 -10.95 4.11
C GLY A 16 10.58 -10.66 2.83
N CYS A 17 9.83 -11.62 2.28
CA CYS A 17 9.03 -11.39 1.07
C CYS A 17 7.58 -11.01 1.43
N GLU A 18 7.41 -9.94 2.23
CA GLU A 18 6.08 -9.34 2.35
C GLU A 18 5.72 -8.80 0.95
N LYS A 19 4.61 -9.30 0.39
CA LYS A 19 4.16 -8.92 -0.96
C LYS A 19 4.07 -7.40 -1.05
N THR A 20 4.75 -6.81 -2.03
CA THR A 20 4.58 -5.38 -2.35
C THR A 20 3.30 -5.20 -3.15
N TYR A 21 2.34 -4.47 -2.59
CA TYR A 21 1.08 -4.10 -3.23
C TYR A 21 1.25 -2.75 -3.94
N SER A 22 0.65 -2.62 -5.12
CA SER A 22 0.61 -1.36 -5.87
C SER A 22 -0.39 -0.37 -5.26
N VAL A 23 -0.32 0.89 -5.69
CA VAL A 23 -1.31 1.92 -5.33
C VAL A 23 -2.70 1.50 -5.81
N GLU A 24 -2.79 0.93 -7.00
CA GLU A 24 -4.03 0.46 -7.62
C GLU A 24 -4.65 -0.72 -6.87
N ASP A 25 -3.83 -1.65 -6.35
CA ASP A 25 -4.31 -2.74 -5.51
C ASP A 25 -5.01 -2.18 -4.27
N PHE A 26 -4.37 -1.21 -3.61
CA PHE A 26 -4.98 -0.53 -2.48
C PHE A 26 -6.25 0.20 -2.89
N LYS A 27 -6.31 0.94 -4.00
CA LYS A 27 -7.56 1.61 -4.42
C LYS A 27 -8.73 0.66 -4.67
N LYS A 28 -8.46 -0.54 -5.20
CA LYS A 28 -9.49 -1.52 -5.58
C LYS A 28 -9.99 -2.38 -4.42
N ASP A 29 -9.16 -2.64 -3.42
CA ASP A 29 -9.50 -3.53 -2.31
C ASP A 29 -9.56 -2.78 -0.97
N ALA A 30 -10.78 -2.53 -0.50
CA ALA A 30 -11.03 -1.83 0.76
C ALA A 30 -10.56 -2.63 1.99
N LYS A 31 -10.64 -3.96 1.95
CA LYS A 31 -10.23 -4.81 3.07
C LYS A 31 -8.71 -4.79 3.19
N LEU A 32 -8.01 -4.86 2.06
CA LEU A 32 -6.56 -4.72 2.01
C LEU A 32 -6.10 -3.38 2.58
N ARG A 33 -6.77 -2.26 2.22
CA ARG A 33 -6.47 -0.94 2.80
C ARG A 33 -6.67 -0.89 4.31
N GLU A 34 -7.75 -1.47 4.82
CA GLU A 34 -8.04 -1.45 6.25
C GLU A 34 -6.99 -2.24 7.05
N GLU A 35 -6.64 -3.44 6.60
CA GLU A 35 -5.63 -4.29 7.24
C GLU A 35 -4.26 -3.61 7.25
N TRP A 36 -3.85 -3.05 6.11
CA TRP A 36 -2.59 -2.32 6.01
C TRP A 36 -2.61 -0.98 6.74
N GLY A 37 -3.74 -0.28 6.78
CA GLY A 37 -3.91 0.96 7.54
C GLY A 37 -3.64 0.73 9.02
N LYS A 38 -4.16 -0.35 9.60
CA LYS A 38 -3.86 -0.75 10.99
C LYS A 38 -2.37 -1.05 11.19
N LYS A 39 -1.76 -1.80 10.28
CA LYS A 39 -0.31 -2.12 10.33
C LYS A 39 0.56 -0.87 10.24
N CYS A 40 0.21 0.06 9.36
CA CYS A 40 0.96 1.29 9.11
C CYS A 40 0.78 2.32 10.24
N PHE A 41 -0.36 2.32 10.92
CA PHE A 41 -0.63 3.22 12.06
C PHE A 41 0.11 2.80 13.34
N LEU A 42 0.35 1.50 13.53
CA LEU A 42 0.95 0.95 14.75
C LEU A 42 2.49 1.06 14.82
N GLY A 43 3.14 1.82 13.93
CA GLY A 43 4.58 2.03 13.98
C GLY A 43 5.06 3.16 13.09
N PHE A 44 6.34 3.54 13.22
CA PHE A 44 7.05 4.46 12.31
C PHE A 44 7.22 3.87 10.87
N SER A 45 6.30 3.01 10.45
CA SER A 45 6.34 2.09 9.33
C SER A 45 6.18 2.78 7.97
N VAL A 46 5.64 4.00 7.92
CA VAL A 46 5.38 4.69 6.66
C VAL A 46 6.67 4.99 5.89
N LYS A 47 7.78 5.25 6.58
CA LYS A 47 9.08 5.50 5.92
C LYS A 47 9.80 4.22 5.49
N GLU A 48 9.66 3.16 6.29
CA GLU A 48 10.40 1.89 6.10
C GLU A 48 9.66 0.86 5.23
N SER A 49 8.34 1.00 5.06
CA SER A 49 7.52 0.05 4.28
C SER A 49 7.01 0.66 2.99
N LYS A 50 7.38 0.05 1.86
CA LYS A 50 6.88 0.44 0.53
C LYS A 50 5.36 0.33 0.44
N ASN A 51 4.75 -0.64 1.14
CA ASN A 51 3.31 -0.81 1.18
C ASN A 51 2.60 0.31 1.94
N CYS A 52 3.19 0.81 3.03
CA CYS A 52 2.63 1.97 3.73
C CYS A 52 2.74 3.26 2.91
N GLN A 53 3.81 3.44 2.13
CA GLN A 53 3.92 4.54 1.17
C GLN A 53 2.85 4.46 0.09
N ASN A 54 2.67 3.28 -0.50
CA ASN A 54 1.68 3.06 -1.56
C ASN A 54 0.23 3.20 -1.04
N LEU A 55 -0.05 2.77 0.20
CA LEU A 55 -1.34 2.98 0.85
C LEU A 55 -1.62 4.47 1.06
N LEU A 56 -0.66 5.21 1.62
CA LEU A 56 -0.81 6.66 1.83
C LEU A 56 -1.05 7.40 0.51
N GLN A 57 -0.34 7.01 -0.55
CA GLN A 57 -0.57 7.56 -1.89
C GLN A 57 -1.97 7.21 -2.42
N ALA A 58 -2.43 5.97 -2.24
CA ALA A 58 -3.78 5.56 -2.64
C ALA A 58 -4.86 6.39 -1.92
N ASP A 59 -4.74 6.57 -0.61
CA ASP A 59 -5.69 7.38 0.18
C ASP A 59 -5.67 8.86 -0.27
N ASN A 60 -4.49 9.44 -0.50
CA ASN A 60 -4.37 10.80 -1.04
C ASN A 60 -5.06 10.95 -2.41
N GLU A 61 -4.85 9.98 -3.31
CA GLU A 61 -5.44 10.01 -4.64
C GLU A 61 -6.97 9.77 -4.63
N MET A 62 -7.48 9.03 -3.64
CA MET A 62 -8.92 8.77 -3.49
C MET A 62 -9.69 9.90 -2.81
N PHE A 63 -9.09 10.56 -1.81
CA PHE A 63 -9.79 11.48 -0.92
C PHE A 63 -9.33 12.93 -1.01
N TYR A 64 -8.10 13.18 -1.46
CA TYR A 64 -7.49 14.53 -1.46
C TYR A 64 -7.14 15.06 -2.85
N SER A 65 -7.18 14.21 -3.89
CA SER A 65 -7.09 14.72 -5.26
C SER A 65 -8.38 15.45 -5.60
N PRO A 66 -8.33 16.73 -6.02
CA PRO A 66 -9.53 17.35 -6.59
C PRO A 66 -9.89 16.50 -7.81
N LYS A 67 -11.04 15.80 -7.74
CA LYS A 67 -11.65 15.34 -8.98
C LYS A 67 -11.84 16.61 -9.79
N SER A 68 -11.03 16.78 -10.82
CA SER A 68 -11.30 17.69 -11.91
C SER A 68 -12.52 17.12 -12.65
N ASP A 69 -13.68 17.13 -12.00
CA ASP A 69 -14.93 17.03 -12.70
C ASP A 69 -15.26 18.46 -13.14
N SER A 70 -14.59 18.85 -14.22
CA SER A 70 -15.02 19.98 -15.02
C SER A 70 -16.40 19.63 -15.57
N THR A 71 -17.47 20.04 -14.88
CA THR A 71 -18.72 20.60 -15.43
C THR A 71 -19.83 20.59 -14.37
N ASP A 72 -20.07 21.71 -13.68
CA ASP A 72 -21.36 22.38 -13.81
C ASP A 72 -21.28 23.86 -13.40
N ARG A 73 -21.95 24.69 -14.20
CA ARG A 73 -22.14 26.14 -14.02
C ARG A 73 -23.28 26.34 -13.02
N GLY A 74 -23.07 27.07 -11.93
CA GLY A 74 -24.22 27.54 -11.14
C GLY A 74 -23.88 28.19 -9.82
N HIS A 75 -23.83 29.53 -9.84
CA HIS A 75 -24.36 30.49 -8.86
C HIS A 75 -24.33 30.24 -7.34
N ALA A 76 -24.02 31.36 -6.66
CA ALA A 76 -24.37 31.79 -5.31
C ALA A 76 -23.48 31.22 -4.18
N PHE A 77 -22.87 32.02 -3.30
CA PHE A 77 -23.09 33.40 -2.87
C PHE A 77 -21.77 34.16 -2.70
#